data_AF-A0A367LZR8-F1
#
_entry.id   AF-A0A367LZR8-F1
#
_cell.length_a   1.000
_cell.length_b   1.000
_cell.length_c   1.000
_cell.angle_alpha   90.00
_cell.angle_beta   90.00
_cell.angle_gamma   90.00
#
_symmetry.space_group_name_H-M   'P 1'
#
loop_
_entity.id
_entity.type
_entity.pdbx_description
1 polymer ?
#
loop_
_entity_poly.entity_id
_entity_poly.type
_entity_poly.pdbx_seq_one_letter_code
_entity_poly.pdbx_strand_id
1 'polypeptide(L)' 'MLFSSNPRGDNREGWNGQRYGAYHDYPAWKRLLEEAGFVELEHYYRPPGLPREQQPWLASVWRRPV' A
#
# COMPACT_ATOMS: atom_id res chain seq x y z
N MET A 1 -13.01 -8.57 1.96
CA MET A 1 -11.60 -8.55 2.41
C MET A 1 -10.76 -8.00 1.28
N LEU A 2 -9.78 -7.14 1.57
CA LEU A 2 -8.87 -6.55 0.57
C LEU A 2 -7.43 -6.85 0.98
N PHE A 3 -6.64 -7.35 0.03
CA PHE A 3 -5.19 -7.36 0.12
C PHE A 3 -4.64 -6.45 -0.96
N SER A 4 -3.74 -5.55 -0.60
CA SER A 4 -3.00 -4.72 -1.54
C SER A 4 -1.51 -5.00 -1.39
N SER A 5 -0.79 -5.13 -2.50
CA SER A 5 0.66 -4.97 -2.48
C SER A 5 1.14 -4.09 -3.63
N ASN A 6 1.19 -2.79 -3.32
CA ASN A 6 1.54 -1.72 -4.23
C ASN A 6 3.00 -1.27 -4.01
N PRO A 7 3.65 -0.69 -5.03
CA PRO A 7 4.95 -0.06 -4.82
C PRO A 7 4.80 1.06 -3.79
N ARG A 8 5.77 1.16 -2.88
CA ARG A 8 5.89 2.28 -1.95
C ARG A 8 6.43 3.48 -2.71
N GLY A 9 5.94 4.67 -2.37
CA GLY A 9 6.51 5.90 -2.91
C GLY A 9 6.09 7.14 -2.16
N ASP A 10 6.11 8.26 -2.87
CA ASP A 10 5.89 9.62 -2.38
C ASP A 10 4.47 10.13 -2.70
N ASN A 11 3.49 9.23 -2.71
CA ASN A 11 2.07 9.50 -2.98
C ASN A 11 1.81 10.03 -4.39
N ARG A 12 2.38 9.34 -5.37
CA ARG A 12 2.22 9.64 -6.79
C ARG A 12 1.57 8.49 -7.53
N GLU A 13 0.78 8.85 -8.53
CA GLU A 13 0.18 7.88 -9.43
C GLU A 13 0.45 8.29 -10.88
N GLY A 14 0.59 7.30 -11.76
CA GLY A 14 0.83 7.60 -13.16
C GLY A 14 1.22 6.39 -14.00
N TRP A 15 1.32 6.62 -15.30
CA TRP A 15 1.77 5.62 -16.26
C TRP A 15 3.29 5.42 -16.17
N ASN A 16 3.69 4.18 -15.90
CA ASN A 16 5.05 3.68 -16.05
C ASN A 16 5.09 2.72 -17.24
N GLY A 17 5.41 3.27 -18.42
CA GLY A 17 5.27 2.56 -19.69
C GLY A 17 3.81 2.18 -19.94
N GLN A 18 3.53 0.88 -20.08
CA GLN A 18 2.20 0.35 -20.37
C GLN A 18 1.36 0.06 -19.12
N ARG A 19 1.86 0.35 -17.92
CA ARG A 19 1.18 0.04 -16.65
C ARG A 19 0.95 1.30 -15.85
N TYR A 20 -0.24 1.43 -15.27
CA TYR A 20 -0.51 2.45 -14.27
C TYR A 20 0.00 1.97 -12.91
N GLY A 21 0.79 2.81 -12.23
CA GLY A 21 1.33 2.52 -10.90
C GLY A 21 0.82 3.53 -9.88
N ALA A 22 0.42 3.04 -8.72
CA ALA A 22 0.08 3.84 -7.55
C ALA A 22 1.16 3.67 -6.47
N TYR A 23 1.93 4.73 -6.23
CA TYR A 23 3.12 4.75 -5.40
C TYR A 23 2.84 5.51 -4.11
N HIS A 24 2.19 4.85 -3.15
CA HIS A 24 1.81 5.47 -1.88
C HIS A 24 2.82 5.15 -0.78
N ASP A 25 3.00 6.09 0.14
CA ASP A 25 3.44 5.74 1.47
C ASP A 25 2.28 5.10 2.25
N TYR A 26 2.62 4.46 3.36
CA TYR A 26 1.60 3.79 4.16
C TYR A 26 0.59 4.76 4.80
N PRO A 27 0.99 5.92 5.38
CA PRO A 27 0.02 6.88 5.92
C PRO A 27 -1.06 7.34 4.93
N ALA A 28 -0.69 7.68 3.70
CA ALA A 28 -1.66 8.09 2.67
C ALA A 28 -2.54 6.92 2.23
N TRP A 29 -1.94 5.74 2.02
CA TRP A 29 -2.68 4.54 1.64
C TRP A 29 -3.71 4.13 2.70
N LYS A 30 -3.31 4.16 3.98
CA LYS A 30 -4.17 3.90 5.13
C LYS A 30 -5.35 4.85 5.16
N ARG A 31 -5.09 6.15 5.01
CA ARG A 31 -6.15 7.17 5.00
C ARG A 31 -7.19 6.91 3.90
N LEU A 32 -6.75 6.61 2.69
CA LEU A 32 -7.66 6.30 1.56
C LEU A 32 -8.55 5.10 1.87
N LEU A 33 -7.98 4.03 2.45
CA LEU A 33 -8.75 2.83 2.77
C LEU A 33 -9.69 3.03 3.97
N GLU A 34 -9.28 3.79 4.98
CA GLU A 34 -10.15 4.18 6.09
C GLU A 34 -11.32 5.05 5.62
N GLU A 35 -11.07 6.04 4.75
CA GLU A 35 -12.13 6.86 4.12
C GLU A 35 -13.08 6.01 3.25
N ALA A 36 -12.57 4.92 2.63
CA ALA A 36 -13.38 3.95 1.91
C ALA A 36 -14.14 2.96 2.82
N GLY A 37 -14.04 3.11 4.15
CA GLY A 37 -14.74 2.28 5.13
C GLY A 37 -14.07 0.93 5.42
N PHE A 38 -12.79 0.78 5.10
CA PHE A 38 -12.00 -0.37 5.51
C PHE A 38 -11.35 -0.15 6.88
N VAL A 39 -11.18 -1.25 7.61
CA VAL A 39 -10.43 -1.32 8.86
C VAL A 39 -9.17 -2.13 8.59
N GLU A 40 -8.02 -1.60 9.00
CA GLU A 40 -6.74 -2.28 8.88
C GLU A 40 -6.70 -3.54 9.74
N LEU A 41 -6.11 -4.60 9.18
CA LEU A 41 -5.74 -5.80 9.91
C LEU A 41 -4.23 -5.95 10.05
N GLU A 42 -3.48 -5.67 9.00
CA GLU A 42 -2.02 -5.79 8.99
C GLU A 42 -1.41 -4.92 7.88
N HIS A 43 -0.20 -4.41 8.11
CA HIS A 43 0.66 -3.92 7.04
C HIS A 43 2.11 -4.34 7.28
N TYR A 44 2.84 -4.57 6.19
CA TYR A 44 4.27 -4.87 6.22
C TYR A 44 4.90 -4.49 4.88
N TYR A 45 6.22 -4.50 4.82
CA TYR A 45 6.97 -4.12 3.64
C TYR A 45 7.83 -5.28 3.17
N ARG A 46 8.07 -5.36 1.86
CA ARG A 46 8.78 -6.49 1.24
C ARG A 46 10.01 -6.02 0.45
N PRO A 47 11.11 -6.81 0.45
CA PRO A 47 11.27 -8.08 1.16
C PRO A 47 11.50 -7.88 2.66
N PRO A 48 11.04 -8.81 3.53
CA PRO A 48 11.33 -8.74 4.97
C PRO A 48 12.84 -8.93 5.23
N GLY A 49 13.33 -8.43 6.37
CA GLY A 49 14.72 -8.64 6.81
C GLY A 49 15.76 -7.67 6.22
N LEU A 50 15.36 -6.76 5.31
CA LEU A 50 16.23 -5.71 4.78
C LEU A 50 15.98 -4.34 5.43
N PRO A 51 16.88 -3.35 5.31
CA PRO A 51 16.58 -1.96 5.65
C PRO A 51 15.36 -1.43 4.88
N ARG A 52 14.60 -0.50 5.47
CA ARG A 52 13.33 0.03 4.91
C ARG A 52 13.50 0.60 3.50
N GLU A 53 14.65 1.18 3.20
CA GLU A 53 15.02 1.76 1.90
C GLU A 53 15.07 0.70 0.79
N GLN A 54 15.35 -0.56 1.16
CA GLN A 54 15.41 -1.71 0.25
C GLN A 54 14.11 -2.53 0.23
N GLN A 55 13.05 -2.05 0.88
CA GLN A 55 11.74 -2.69 0.89
C GLN A 55 10.74 -1.88 0.06
N PRO A 56 10.79 -1.97 -1.29
CA PRO A 56 10.05 -1.08 -2.18
C PRO A 56 8.56 -1.39 -2.28
N TRP A 57 8.07 -2.46 -1.66
CA TRP A 57 6.66 -2.84 -1.73
C TRP A 57 5.99 -2.67 -0.37
N LEU A 58 4.88 -1.95 -0.34
CA LEU A 58 3.95 -1.94 0.77
C LEU A 58 2.94 -3.07 0.56
N ALA A 59 2.72 -3.91 1.57
CA ALA A 59 1.67 -4.91 1.59
C ALA A 59 0.73 -4.63 2.77
N SER A 60 -0.58 -4.74 2.55
CA SER A 60 -1.56 -4.46 3.60
C SER A 60 -2.84 -5.28 3.43
N VAL A 61 -3.44 -5.67 4.55
CA VAL A 61 -4.64 -6.51 4.65
C VAL A 61 -5.73 -5.73 5.37
N TRP A 62 -6.94 -5.76 4.80
CA TRP A 62 -8.06 -4.95 5.25
C TRP A 62 -9.37 -5.73 5.27
N ARG A 63 -10.21 -5.41 6.25
CA ARG A 63 -11.61 -5.86 6.30
C ARG A 63 -12.53 -4.68 6.06
N ARG A 64 -13.65 -4.92 5.39
CA ARG A 64 -14.77 -3.98 5.38
C ARG A 64 -15.80 -4.47 6.40
N PRO A 65 -16.11 -3.71 7.46
CA PRO A 65 -17.22 -4.04 8.35
C PRO A 65 -18.53 -4.08 7.57
N VAL A 66 -19.48 -4.91 8.02
CA VAL A 66 -20.84 -4.97 7.46
C VAL A 66 -21.65 -3.81 7.99
#